data_AF-A0A1G7UEU7-F1
#
_entry.id   AF-A0A1G7UEU7-F1
#
_cell.length_a   1.000
_cell.length_b   1.000
_cell.length_c   1.000
_cell.angle_alpha   90.00
_cell.angle_beta   90.00
_cell.angle_gamma   90.00
#
_symmetry.space_group_name_H-M   'P 1'
#
loop_
_entity.id
_entity.type
_entity.pdbx_description
1 polymer ?
#
loop_
_entity_poly.entity_id
_entity_poly.type
_entity_poly.pdbx_seq_one_letter_code
_entity_poly.pdbx_strand_id
1 'polypeptide(L)'
;MPMPSLKFLPLCLLALPFMATAQQQIQPGLWEITSKNMQLGGRTLPSSDVMLQQFKNLPQAQREMMERAMAQQGIQLGDKGVQYCISQAQIDAQNIPLQDPNCRQQITSRDNDRWVFNFTCPQGRGEGEAHFLDDKSFTTQVRGEFDSGAGRQQGSMESDARWVSAECGALKSLQP
;
A
#
# COMPACT_ATOMS: atom_id res chain seq x y z
N MET A 1 17.18 25.39 75.77
CA MET A 1 18.05 24.32 75.23
C MET A 1 17.36 23.71 74.01
N PRO A 2 18.05 23.57 72.87
CA PRO A 2 17.44 23.29 71.57
C PRO A 2 17.44 21.79 71.24
N MET A 3 16.50 21.33 70.42
CA MET A 3 16.63 20.13 69.58
C MET A 3 16.10 20.47 68.17
N PRO A 4 16.86 20.18 67.10
CA PRO A 4 16.46 20.46 65.73
C PRO A 4 15.90 19.22 65.01
N SER A 5 15.40 19.49 63.80
CA SER A 5 15.27 18.54 62.66
C SER A 5 14.02 17.67 62.59
N LEU A 6 13.24 17.84 61.52
CA LEU A 6 13.41 17.04 60.30
C LEU A 6 12.60 17.67 59.15
N LYS A 7 13.30 18.24 58.14
CA LYS A 7 12.68 18.67 56.88
C LYS A 7 12.60 17.46 55.95
N PHE A 8 11.40 16.92 55.74
CA PHE A 8 11.16 15.95 54.68
C PHE A 8 10.99 16.69 53.33
N LEU A 9 11.87 16.39 52.39
CA LEU A 9 11.76 16.78 50.99
C LEU A 9 11.03 15.65 50.23
N PRO A 10 9.93 15.89 49.51
CA PRO A 10 9.33 14.85 48.68
C PRO A 10 10.11 14.74 47.37
N LEU A 11 10.78 13.60 47.19
CA LEU A 11 11.37 13.14 45.95
C LEU A 11 10.24 12.69 45.01
N CYS A 12 9.73 13.58 44.17
CA CYS A 12 8.83 13.21 43.08
C CYS A 12 9.63 12.51 41.97
N LEU A 13 9.57 11.18 41.95
CA LEU A 13 9.86 10.35 40.77
C LEU A 13 8.96 10.80 39.61
N LEU A 14 9.51 11.53 38.65
CA LEU A 14 8.86 11.76 37.35
C LEU A 14 8.92 10.46 36.56
N ALA A 15 7.79 9.76 36.52
CA ALA A 15 7.55 8.67 35.58
C ALA A 15 7.63 9.20 34.14
N LEU A 16 8.63 8.74 33.39
CA LEU A 16 8.69 8.96 31.94
C LEU A 16 7.53 8.20 31.29
N PRO A 17 6.70 8.85 30.45
CA PRO A 17 5.73 8.13 29.65
C PRO A 17 6.50 7.32 28.61
N PHE A 18 6.43 5.99 28.72
CA PHE A 18 6.69 5.11 27.58
C PHE A 18 5.65 5.49 26.52
N MET A 19 6.06 6.26 25.51
CA MET A 19 5.25 6.37 24.31
C MET A 19 5.23 4.99 23.67
N ALA A 20 4.07 4.34 23.68
CA ALA A 20 3.83 3.16 22.87
C ALA A 20 4.11 3.56 21.41
N THR A 21 5.23 3.13 20.87
CA THR A 21 5.49 3.23 19.44
C THR A 21 4.44 2.37 18.77
N ALA A 22 3.47 3.00 18.09
CA ALA A 22 2.68 2.29 17.10
C ALA A 22 3.67 1.55 16.19
N GLN A 23 3.63 0.22 16.15
CA GLN A 23 4.47 -0.55 15.24
C GLN A 23 4.17 -0.06 13.82
N GLN A 24 5.06 0.76 13.26
CA GLN A 24 4.98 1.19 11.87
C GLN A 24 5.17 -0.07 11.03
N GLN A 25 4.05 -0.62 10.54
CA GLN A 25 4.05 -1.87 9.79
C GLN A 25 4.78 -1.74 8.45
N ILE A 26 4.95 -0.53 7.92
CA ILE A 26 5.68 -0.25 6.68
C ILE A 26 6.38 1.13 6.68
N GLN A 27 7.33 1.33 5.77
CA GLN A 27 8.05 2.57 5.51
C GLN A 27 7.26 3.56 4.62
N PRO A 28 7.28 4.88 4.92
CA PRO A 28 6.82 5.88 3.96
C PRO A 28 7.79 5.97 2.77
N GLY A 29 7.28 6.45 1.64
CA GLY A 29 8.05 6.66 0.42
C GLY A 29 7.46 5.96 -0.79
N LEU A 30 8.33 5.71 -1.77
CA LEU A 30 7.98 5.08 -3.05
C LEU A 30 7.91 3.57 -2.88
N TRP A 31 6.81 2.98 -3.33
CA TRP A 31 6.58 1.54 -3.37
C TRP A 31 6.33 1.08 -4.79
N GLU A 32 6.77 -0.13 -5.13
CA GLU A 32 6.46 -0.81 -6.39
C GLU A 32 5.64 -2.07 -6.13
N ILE A 33 4.50 -2.18 -6.81
CA ILE A 33 3.67 -3.38 -6.84
C ILE A 33 3.86 -4.12 -8.15
N THR A 34 4.15 -5.41 -8.04
CA THR A 34 4.18 -6.35 -9.16
C THR A 34 3.06 -7.37 -8.99
N SER A 35 2.20 -7.51 -10.01
CA SER A 35 1.09 -8.45 -10.02
C SER A 35 1.40 -9.71 -10.82
N LYS A 36 0.93 -10.85 -10.32
CA LYS A 36 1.10 -12.21 -10.88
C LYS A 36 -0.16 -13.04 -10.67
N ASN A 37 -0.18 -14.23 -11.28
CA ASN A 37 -1.26 -15.21 -11.15
C ASN A 37 -2.66 -14.62 -11.39
N MET A 38 -2.75 -13.64 -12.29
CA MET A 38 -4.00 -12.93 -12.57
C MET A 38 -4.93 -13.84 -13.37
N GLN A 39 -6.16 -14.00 -12.88
CA GLN A 39 -7.21 -14.78 -13.50
C GLN A 39 -8.44 -13.91 -13.69
N LEU A 40 -9.10 -14.04 -14.84
CA LEU A 40 -10.36 -13.35 -15.14
C LEU A 40 -11.22 -14.20 -16.08
N GLY A 41 -12.45 -14.51 -15.68
CA GLY A 41 -13.38 -15.31 -16.48
C GLY A 41 -12.83 -16.69 -16.83
N GLY A 42 -12.07 -17.31 -15.93
CA GLY A 42 -11.42 -18.62 -16.15
C GLY A 42 -10.20 -18.58 -17.09
N ARG A 43 -9.72 -17.39 -17.46
CA ARG A 43 -8.51 -17.21 -18.26
C ARG A 43 -7.39 -16.63 -17.42
N THR A 44 -6.19 -17.17 -17.57
CA THR A 44 -4.97 -16.57 -17.02
C THR A 44 -4.57 -15.38 -17.88
N LEU A 45 -4.36 -14.23 -17.24
CA LEU A 45 -3.86 -13.02 -17.87
C LEU A 45 -2.33 -12.94 -17.72
N PRO A 46 -1.63 -12.23 -18.63
CA PRO A 46 -0.19 -12.00 -18.49
C PRO A 46 0.12 -11.31 -17.17
N SER A 47 1.28 -11.65 -16.59
CA SER A 47 1.80 -10.96 -15.41
C SER A 47 2.18 -9.51 -15.73
N SER A 48 2.30 -8.69 -14.70
CA SER A 48 2.59 -7.26 -14.83
C SER A 48 3.90 -6.96 -15.56
N ASP A 49 4.93 -7.79 -15.41
CA ASP A 49 6.19 -7.67 -16.14
C ASP A 49 5.99 -7.86 -17.66
N VAL A 50 5.19 -8.83 -18.07
CA VAL A 50 4.88 -9.08 -19.49
C VAL A 50 4.06 -7.92 -20.07
N MET A 51 3.06 -7.44 -19.32
CA MET A 51 2.28 -6.27 -19.73
C MET A 51 3.17 -5.02 -19.86
N LEU A 52 4.11 -4.83 -18.94
CA LEU A 52 5.05 -3.72 -18.96
C LEU A 52 5.99 -3.79 -20.17
N GLN A 53 6.44 -4.98 -20.55
CA GLN A 53 7.23 -5.16 -21.79
C GLN A 53 6.41 -4.77 -23.03
N GLN A 54 5.13 -5.14 -23.09
CA GLN A 54 4.24 -4.73 -24.18
C GLN A 54 4.05 -3.21 -24.20
N PHE A 55 3.90 -2.58 -23.03
CA PHE A 55 3.81 -1.14 -22.90
C PHE A 55 5.06 -0.41 -23.41
N LYS A 56 6.25 -0.92 -23.06
CA LYS A 56 7.54 -0.40 -23.54
C LYS A 56 7.66 -0.47 -25.08
N ASN A 57 6.93 -1.38 -25.73
CA ASN A 57 6.91 -1.51 -27.20
C ASN A 57 5.95 -0.53 -27.90
N LEU A 58 5.14 0.24 -27.17
CA LEU A 58 4.25 1.24 -27.77
C LEU A 58 5.05 2.39 -28.42
N PRO A 59 4.50 3.04 -29.47
CA PRO A 59 5.07 4.28 -30.01
C PRO A 59 5.24 5.34 -28.92
N GLN A 60 6.33 6.11 -28.98
CA GLN A 60 6.70 7.07 -27.94
C GLN A 60 5.56 8.02 -27.57
N ALA A 61 4.90 8.63 -28.56
CA ALA A 61 3.81 9.57 -28.31
C ALA A 61 2.62 8.94 -27.56
N GLN A 62 2.31 7.67 -27.84
CA GLN A 62 1.23 6.94 -27.16
C GLN A 62 1.65 6.57 -25.74
N ARG A 63 2.90 6.13 -25.56
CA ARG A 63 3.48 5.81 -24.26
C ARG A 63 3.46 7.01 -23.31
N GLU A 64 3.96 8.15 -23.77
CA GLU A 64 4.00 9.40 -22.98
C GLU A 64 2.61 9.92 -22.63
N MET A 65 1.61 9.71 -23.50
CA MET A 65 0.23 10.07 -23.19
C MET A 65 -0.30 9.21 -22.03
N MET A 66 -0.06 7.90 -22.08
CA MET A 66 -0.49 6.97 -21.04
C MET A 66 0.26 7.21 -19.71
N GLU A 67 1.58 7.43 -19.76
CA GLU A 67 2.38 7.77 -18.57
C GLU A 67 1.92 9.06 -17.90
N ARG A 68 1.58 10.09 -18.69
CA ARG A 68 0.99 11.33 -18.16
C ARG A 68 -0.35 11.08 -17.48
N ALA A 69 -1.22 10.26 -18.08
CA ALA A 69 -2.51 9.91 -17.48
C ALA A 69 -2.34 9.13 -16.16
N MET A 70 -1.38 8.20 -16.11
CA MET A 70 -1.02 7.46 -14.89
C MET A 70 -0.48 8.42 -13.81
N ALA A 71 0.43 9.32 -14.16
CA ALA A 71 1.00 10.29 -13.22
C ALA A 71 -0.08 11.21 -12.61
N GLN A 72 -1.12 11.54 -13.37
CA GLN A 72 -2.28 12.30 -12.85
C GLN A 72 -3.07 11.51 -11.80
N GLN A 73 -3.02 10.17 -11.84
CA GLN A 73 -3.60 9.27 -10.84
C GLN A 73 -2.61 8.92 -9.71
N GLY A 74 -1.46 9.59 -9.63
CA GLY A 74 -0.46 9.35 -8.57
C GLY A 74 0.32 8.04 -8.72
N ILE A 75 0.28 7.43 -9.90
CA ILE A 75 1.01 6.21 -10.23
C ILE A 75 2.02 6.46 -11.36
N GLN A 76 3.13 5.71 -11.37
CA GLN A 76 4.06 5.68 -12.49
C GLN A 76 4.49 4.24 -12.77
N LEU A 77 5.16 4.01 -13.90
CA LEU A 77 5.75 2.71 -14.17
C LEU A 77 7.09 2.56 -13.46
N GLY A 78 7.27 1.43 -12.79
CA GLY A 78 8.53 0.99 -12.23
C GLY A 78 9.31 0.08 -13.17
N ASP A 79 10.24 -0.69 -12.60
CA ASP A 79 11.07 -1.63 -13.37
C ASP A 79 10.25 -2.86 -13.82
N LYS A 80 9.44 -3.39 -12.90
CA LYS A 80 8.69 -4.64 -13.03
C LYS A 80 7.19 -4.46 -12.86
N GLY A 81 6.77 -3.36 -12.25
CA GLY A 81 5.36 -3.10 -12.00
C GLY A 81 5.00 -1.63 -11.93
N VAL A 82 3.99 -1.31 -11.12
CA VAL A 82 3.47 0.05 -10.94
C VAL A 82 3.98 0.60 -9.61
N GLN A 83 4.42 1.86 -9.64
CA GLN A 83 4.90 2.57 -8.47
C GLN A 83 3.91 3.62 -8.00
N TYR A 84 3.81 3.79 -6.68
CA TYR A 84 3.06 4.86 -6.04
C TYR A 84 3.69 5.26 -4.71
N CYS A 85 3.31 6.44 -4.23
CA CYS A 85 3.83 7.01 -3.00
C CYS A 85 2.91 6.71 -1.83
N ILE A 86 3.47 6.20 -0.73
CA ILE A 86 2.81 6.06 0.56
C ILE A 86 3.36 7.13 1.51
N SER A 87 2.49 8.04 1.95
CA SER A 87 2.85 9.09 2.90
C SER A 87 2.83 8.58 4.35
N GLN A 88 3.58 9.24 5.23
CA GLN A 88 3.50 8.98 6.67
C GLN A 88 2.08 9.16 7.21
N ALA A 89 1.36 10.20 6.73
CA ALA A 89 -0.02 10.44 7.13
C ALA A 89 -0.96 9.28 6.76
N GLN A 90 -0.75 8.60 5.62
CA GLN A 90 -1.50 7.40 5.26
C GLN A 90 -1.19 6.22 6.19
N ILE A 91 0.07 6.06 6.59
CA ILE A 91 0.49 5.01 7.54
C ILE A 91 -0.14 5.29 8.91
N ASP A 92 -0.07 6.53 9.38
CA ASP A 92 -0.62 6.96 10.67
C ASP A 92 -2.15 6.83 10.70
N ALA A 93 -2.81 7.19 9.60
CA ALA A 93 -4.25 7.00 9.40
C ALA A 93 -4.61 5.53 9.10
N GLN A 94 -3.63 4.64 8.99
CA GLN A 94 -3.80 3.23 8.66
C GLN A 94 -4.55 3.00 7.34
N ASN A 95 -4.44 3.96 6.41
CA ASN A 95 -5.04 3.98 5.09
C ASN A 95 -3.98 3.66 4.02
N ILE A 96 -3.39 2.47 4.14
CA ILE A 96 -2.33 1.99 3.24
C ILE A 96 -2.99 1.37 2.00
N PRO A 97 -2.71 1.83 0.77
CA PRO A 97 -3.26 1.20 -0.42
C PRO A 97 -2.61 -0.18 -0.64
N LEU A 98 -3.34 -1.25 -0.30
CA LEU A 98 -2.86 -2.64 -0.35
C LEU A 98 -2.90 -3.25 -1.76
N GLN A 99 -3.63 -2.63 -2.69
CA GLN A 99 -3.88 -3.12 -4.04
C GLN A 99 -3.60 -2.04 -5.08
N ASP A 100 -4.61 -1.20 -5.35
CA ASP A 100 -4.55 -0.08 -6.27
C ASP A 100 -4.98 1.16 -5.49
N PRO A 101 -4.26 2.27 -5.63
CA PRO A 101 -4.54 3.49 -4.88
C PRO A 101 -5.89 4.16 -5.22
N ASN A 102 -6.51 3.81 -6.35
CA ASN A 102 -7.82 4.31 -6.77
C ASN A 102 -8.99 3.51 -6.20
N CYS A 103 -8.73 2.42 -5.48
CA CYS A 103 -9.77 1.60 -4.87
C CYS A 103 -10.11 2.09 -3.46
N ARG A 104 -11.40 2.14 -3.13
CA ARG A 104 -11.80 2.23 -1.72
C ARG A 104 -11.59 0.88 -1.06
N GLN A 105 -10.96 0.88 0.11
CA GLN A 105 -10.81 -0.31 0.94
C GLN A 105 -11.54 -0.16 2.27
N GLN A 106 -11.93 -1.29 2.84
CA GLN A 106 -12.42 -1.40 4.20
C GLN A 106 -11.74 -2.60 4.86
N ILE A 107 -10.90 -2.32 5.86
CA ILE A 107 -10.27 -3.38 6.67
C ILE A 107 -11.35 -4.05 7.51
N THR A 108 -11.46 -5.37 7.39
CA THR A 108 -12.44 -6.20 8.11
C THR A 108 -11.80 -6.97 9.26
N SER A 109 -10.50 -7.28 9.17
CA SER A 109 -9.71 -7.87 10.24
C SER A 109 -8.27 -7.38 10.19
N ARG A 110 -7.64 -7.23 11.36
CA ARG A 110 -6.25 -6.81 11.48
C ARG A 110 -5.55 -7.57 12.59
N ASP A 111 -4.58 -8.38 12.18
CA ASP A 111 -3.57 -8.99 13.02
C ASP A 111 -2.21 -8.25 12.86
N ASN A 112 -1.17 -8.72 13.54
CA ASN A 112 0.15 -8.08 13.53
C ASN A 112 0.80 -8.03 12.14
N ASP A 113 0.66 -9.08 11.34
CA ASP A 113 1.28 -9.23 10.03
C ASP A 113 0.25 -9.52 8.93
N ARG A 114 -1.04 -9.65 9.27
CA ARG A 114 -2.08 -10.02 8.32
C ARG A 114 -3.30 -9.11 8.41
N TRP A 115 -3.69 -8.52 7.29
CA TRP A 115 -4.87 -7.67 7.20
C TRP A 115 -5.84 -8.26 6.18
N VAL A 116 -7.11 -8.37 6.56
CA VAL A 116 -8.19 -8.79 5.65
C VAL A 116 -9.03 -7.57 5.34
N PHE A 117 -9.43 -7.41 4.07
CA PHE A 117 -10.13 -6.23 3.61
C PHE A 117 -11.14 -6.53 2.51
N ASN A 118 -12.17 -5.71 2.43
CA ASN A 118 -13.02 -5.59 1.25
C ASN A 118 -12.56 -4.40 0.42
N PHE A 119 -12.69 -4.48 -0.90
CA PHE A 119 -12.35 -3.37 -1.78
C PHE A 119 -13.44 -3.11 -2.82
N THR A 120 -13.52 -1.86 -3.27
CA THR A 120 -14.35 -1.42 -4.38
C THR A 120 -13.56 -0.43 -5.22
N CYS A 121 -13.31 -0.81 -6.45
CA CYS A 121 -12.64 -0.04 -7.50
C CYS A 121 -13.68 0.37 -8.56
N PRO A 122 -13.37 1.37 -9.42
CA PRO A 122 -14.26 1.71 -10.54
C PRO A 122 -14.60 0.52 -11.45
N GLN A 123 -13.65 -0.40 -11.63
CA GLN A 123 -13.76 -1.56 -12.52
C GLN A 123 -13.83 -2.90 -11.77
N GLY A 124 -14.11 -2.90 -10.45
CA GLY A 124 -13.99 -4.14 -9.68
C GLY A 124 -14.42 -4.05 -8.23
N ARG A 125 -14.75 -5.18 -7.62
CA ARG A 125 -15.03 -5.26 -6.18
C ARG A 125 -14.73 -6.67 -5.68
N GLY A 126 -14.36 -6.80 -4.41
CA GLY A 126 -14.06 -8.10 -3.85
C GLY A 126 -13.50 -8.00 -2.45
N GLU A 127 -12.75 -9.02 -2.11
CA GLU A 127 -12.06 -9.15 -0.84
C GLU A 127 -10.60 -9.54 -1.07
N GLY A 128 -9.78 -9.24 -0.08
CA GLY A 128 -8.37 -9.51 -0.11
C GLY A 128 -7.77 -9.73 1.25
N GLU A 129 -6.56 -10.28 1.21
CA GLU A 129 -5.68 -10.41 2.35
C GLU A 129 -4.33 -9.82 1.99
N ALA A 130 -3.75 -9.04 2.91
CA ALA A 130 -2.39 -8.57 2.86
C ALA A 130 -1.57 -9.24 3.96
N HIS A 131 -0.39 -9.74 3.60
CA HIS A 131 0.59 -10.30 4.53
C HIS A 131 1.87 -9.47 4.50
N PHE A 132 2.16 -8.80 5.62
CA PHE A 132 3.33 -7.94 5.83
C PHE A 132 4.52 -8.80 6.25
N LEU A 133 5.53 -8.86 5.40
CA LEU A 133 6.73 -9.68 5.64
C LEU A 133 7.74 -8.92 6.50
N ASP A 134 7.91 -7.64 6.21
CA ASP A 134 8.71 -6.68 6.94
C ASP A 134 8.22 -5.24 6.64
N ASP A 135 8.96 -4.24 7.11
CA ASP A 135 8.62 -2.83 6.90
C ASP A 135 8.80 -2.34 5.45
N LYS A 136 9.38 -3.17 4.57
CA LYS A 136 9.72 -2.84 3.18
C LYS A 136 9.10 -3.82 2.17
N SER A 137 8.31 -4.78 2.62
CA SER A 137 7.66 -5.74 1.75
C SER A 137 6.39 -6.33 2.34
N PHE A 138 5.39 -6.46 1.48
CA PHE A 138 4.17 -7.19 1.78
C PHE A 138 3.65 -7.87 0.51
N THR A 139 2.82 -8.87 0.70
CA THR A 139 2.11 -9.55 -0.40
C THR A 139 0.62 -9.35 -0.25
N THR A 140 -0.11 -9.38 -1.36
CA THR A 140 -1.57 -9.40 -1.33
C THR A 140 -2.14 -10.47 -2.23
N GLN A 141 -3.28 -11.00 -1.82
CA GLN A 141 -4.12 -11.86 -2.64
C GLN A 141 -5.53 -11.30 -2.64
N VAL A 142 -6.13 -11.18 -3.82
CA VAL A 142 -7.51 -10.73 -3.97
C VAL A 142 -8.31 -11.66 -4.83
N ARG A 143 -9.62 -11.65 -4.59
CA ARG A 143 -10.62 -12.31 -5.42
C ARG A 143 -11.91 -11.49 -5.45
N GLY A 144 -12.61 -11.55 -6.57
CA GLY A 144 -13.86 -10.84 -6.71
C GLY A 144 -14.30 -10.70 -8.17
N GLU A 145 -15.16 -9.72 -8.39
CA GLU A 145 -15.72 -9.44 -9.69
C GLU A 145 -15.05 -8.22 -10.30
N PHE A 146 -14.52 -8.37 -11.50
CA PHE A 146 -13.86 -7.32 -12.28
C PHE A 146 -14.53 -7.16 -13.63
N ASP A 147 -14.55 -5.93 -14.14
CA ASP A 147 -15.09 -5.62 -15.45
C ASP A 147 -14.14 -6.08 -16.55
N SER A 148 -14.71 -6.62 -17.63
CA SER A 148 -13.98 -7.09 -18.80
C SER A 148 -14.71 -6.69 -20.07
N GLY A 149 -14.09 -6.88 -21.24
CA GLY A 149 -14.76 -6.68 -22.53
C GLY A 149 -16.02 -7.56 -22.74
N ALA A 150 -16.18 -8.63 -21.96
CA ALA A 150 -17.35 -9.52 -21.98
C ALA A 150 -18.36 -9.23 -20.84
N GLY A 151 -18.20 -8.11 -20.13
CA GLY A 151 -18.96 -7.78 -18.93
C GLY A 151 -18.23 -8.16 -17.64
N ARG A 152 -18.96 -8.15 -16.52
CA ARG A 152 -18.39 -8.40 -15.20
C ARG A 152 -18.09 -9.89 -15.01
N GLN A 153 -16.87 -10.23 -14.61
CA GLN A 153 -16.36 -11.60 -14.53
C GLN A 153 -15.66 -11.85 -13.19
N GLN A 154 -15.69 -13.10 -12.73
CA GLN A 154 -14.91 -13.49 -11.56
C GLN A 154 -13.42 -13.49 -11.90
N GLY A 155 -12.61 -13.04 -10.94
CA GLY A 155 -11.18 -13.00 -11.08
C GLY A 155 -10.45 -13.03 -9.75
N SER A 156 -9.14 -13.21 -9.84
CA SER A 156 -8.23 -13.20 -8.71
C SER A 156 -6.85 -12.71 -9.15
N MET A 157 -6.07 -12.21 -8.21
CA MET A 157 -4.72 -11.73 -8.46
C MET A 157 -3.89 -11.84 -7.20
N GLU A 158 -2.61 -12.15 -7.38
CA GLU A 158 -1.60 -12.02 -6.34
C GLU A 158 -0.70 -10.83 -6.66
N SER A 159 -0.16 -10.17 -5.64
CA SER A 159 0.78 -9.08 -5.83
C SER A 159 1.87 -9.07 -4.78
N ASP A 160 3.07 -8.67 -5.20
CA ASP A 160 4.22 -8.44 -4.35
C ASP A 160 4.50 -6.93 -4.32
N ALA A 161 4.53 -6.33 -3.14
CA ALA A 161 4.84 -4.93 -2.93
C ALA A 161 6.23 -4.78 -2.31
N ARG A 162 7.05 -3.86 -2.82
CA ARG A 162 8.37 -3.54 -2.27
C ARG A 162 8.60 -2.04 -2.15
N TRP A 163 9.21 -1.64 -1.05
CA TRP A 163 9.72 -0.28 -0.88
C TRP A 163 10.93 -0.04 -1.79
N VAL A 164 10.93 1.10 -2.47
CA VAL A 164 11.93 1.47 -3.48
C VAL A 164 12.86 2.57 -2.96
N SER A 165 12.29 3.65 -2.42
CA SER A 165 13.02 4.82 -1.96
C SER A 165 12.21 5.66 -0.98
N ALA A 166 12.87 6.50 -0.19
CA ALA A 166 12.17 7.45 0.69
C ALA A 166 11.54 8.58 -0.14
N GLU A 167 12.13 8.91 -1.28
CA GLU A 167 11.69 9.96 -2.19
C GLU A 167 10.66 9.43 -3.18
N CYS A 168 9.52 10.11 -3.31
CA CYS A 168 8.47 9.77 -4.26
C CYS A 168 8.67 10.34 -5.68
N GLY A 169 9.77 11.06 -5.90
CA GLY A 169 10.08 11.67 -7.19
C GLY A 169 8.99 12.66 -7.66
N ALA A 170 8.53 12.50 -8.90
CA ALA A 170 7.50 13.35 -9.49
C ALA A 170 6.06 12.97 -9.08
N LEU A 171 5.87 11.86 -8.35
CA LEU A 171 4.56 11.45 -7.87
C LEU A 171 4.15 12.34 -6.70
N LYS A 172 2.99 12.99 -6.83
CA LYS A 172 2.31 13.54 -5.66
C LYS A 172 1.82 12.38 -4.80
N SER A 173 2.02 12.47 -3.49
CA SER A 173 1.38 11.55 -2.55
C SER A 173 -0.11 11.51 -2.82
N LEU A 174 -0.66 10.31 -2.96
CA LEU A 174 -2.10 10.11 -3.06
C LEU A 174 -2.71 10.68 -1.78
N GLN A 175 -3.44 11.77 -1.91
CA GLN A 175 -4.08 12.39 -0.75
C GLN A 175 -5.10 11.43 -0.15
N PRO A 176 -5.27 11.43 1.18
CA PRO A 176 -6.16 10.51 1.89
C PRO A 176 -7.63 10.64 1.47
#